data_AF-A0A445MIN4-F1
#
_entry.id   AF-A0A445MIN4-F1
#
_cell.length_a   1.000
_cell.length_b   1.000
_cell.length_c   1.000
_cell.angle_alpha   90.00
_cell.angle_beta   90.00
_cell.angle_gamma   90.00
#
_symmetry.space_group_name_H-M   'P 1'
#
loop_
_entity.id
_entity.type
_entity.pdbx_description
1 polymer ?
#
loop_
_entity_poly.entity_id
_entity_poly.type
_entity_poly.pdbx_seq_one_letter_code
_entity_poly.pdbx_strand_id
1 'polypeptide(L)'
;MASKTLLLLALIPFLLLQKSCVATDRGLALTKSLLFFEAQRSGKLPPNQRVTWRGDSALNDGKDNGVDLSGGYFDAGDNVKFGFPFAYSLTAIAWGVVEFSSRLQAKKELGNALAAIRWGTDYLIHAHPQPDVLYVEVGDGSSDHDCWQRPEDMSTPRPSYKIDSSHPGSDVAAESAAALAAASIAFKASDPKYSGTLLTHAKQVHLLLAFPCAYSDTNAIGSTLTCYVYGGAAI
;
A
#
# COMPACT_ATOMS: atom_id res chain seq x y z
N MET A 1 -44.61 -1.97 -54.16
CA MET A 1 -44.68 -2.49 -52.76
C MET A 1 -43.42 -3.24 -52.31
N ALA A 2 -42.64 -3.87 -53.19
CA ALA A 2 -41.45 -4.67 -52.82
C ALA A 2 -40.26 -3.89 -52.19
N SER A 3 -40.07 -2.61 -52.55
CA SER A 3 -38.90 -1.82 -52.08
C SER A 3 -38.93 -1.47 -50.59
N LYS A 4 -40.11 -1.25 -50.00
CA LYS A 4 -40.23 -0.95 -48.56
C LYS A 4 -39.99 -2.20 -47.69
N THR A 5 -40.36 -3.38 -48.19
CA THR A 5 -40.19 -4.65 -47.49
C THR A 5 -38.71 -5.08 -47.43
N LEU A 6 -37.93 -4.82 -48.49
CA LEU A 6 -36.48 -5.08 -48.47
C LEU A 6 -35.72 -4.16 -47.49
N LEU A 7 -36.14 -2.89 -47.35
CA LEU A 7 -35.53 -1.97 -46.39
C LEU A 7 -35.76 -2.41 -44.92
N LEU A 8 -36.97 -2.91 -44.62
CA LEU A 8 -37.32 -3.43 -43.30
C LEU A 8 -36.56 -4.73 -42.96
N LEU A 9 -36.37 -5.62 -43.94
CA LEU A 9 -35.57 -6.85 -43.78
C LEU A 9 -34.07 -6.59 -43.60
N ALA A 10 -33.55 -5.49 -44.14
CA ALA A 10 -32.16 -5.06 -43.93
C ALA A 10 -31.94 -4.31 -42.59
N LEU A 11 -32.97 -3.66 -42.03
CA LEU A 11 -32.88 -2.96 -40.75
C LEU A 11 -32.86 -3.91 -39.54
N ILE A 12 -33.56 -5.05 -39.62
CA ILE A 12 -33.66 -6.03 -38.53
C ILE A 12 -32.28 -6.61 -38.14
N PRO A 13 -31.41 -7.07 -39.05
CA PRO A 13 -30.06 -7.51 -38.69
C PRO A 13 -29.15 -6.35 -38.24
N PHE A 14 -29.40 -5.11 -38.68
CA PHE A 14 -28.66 -3.92 -38.23
C PHE A 14 -29.02 -3.53 -36.78
N LEU A 15 -30.28 -3.70 -36.38
CA LEU A 15 -30.75 -3.52 -35.00
C LEU A 15 -30.32 -4.67 -34.08
N LEU A 16 -30.21 -5.90 -34.61
CA LEU A 16 -29.71 -7.07 -33.88
C LEU A 16 -28.17 -7.10 -33.76
N LEU A 17 -27.46 -6.26 -34.52
CA LEU A 17 -26.02 -6.02 -34.39
C LEU A 17 -25.67 -4.88 -33.41
N GLN A 18 -26.57 -4.53 -32.48
CA GLN A 18 -26.13 -3.88 -31.25
C GLN A 18 -25.30 -4.87 -30.46
N LYS A 19 -23.99 -4.93 -30.76
CA LYS A 19 -22.99 -5.51 -29.87
C LYS A 19 -23.33 -4.99 -28.48
N SER A 20 -23.70 -5.89 -27.59
CA SER A 20 -23.70 -5.63 -26.18
C SER A 20 -22.25 -5.28 -25.82
N CYS A 21 -21.93 -3.99 -25.87
CA CYS A 21 -20.87 -3.45 -25.05
C CYS A 21 -21.29 -3.83 -23.64
N VAL A 22 -20.72 -4.92 -23.12
CA VAL A 22 -20.77 -5.16 -21.68
C VAL A 22 -20.05 -3.96 -21.10
N ALA A 23 -20.82 -2.96 -20.68
CA ALA A 23 -20.29 -1.86 -19.91
C ALA A 23 -19.73 -2.51 -18.65
N THR A 24 -18.42 -2.72 -18.60
CA THR A 24 -17.77 -3.27 -17.42
C THR A 24 -18.16 -2.39 -16.24
N ASP A 25 -18.79 -2.98 -15.22
CA ASP A 25 -19.18 -2.22 -14.04
C ASP A 25 -17.91 -1.81 -13.27
N ARG A 26 -17.39 -0.64 -13.63
CA ARG A 26 -16.21 -0.04 -13.02
C ARG A 26 -16.44 0.26 -11.53
N GLY A 27 -17.69 0.45 -11.11
CA GLY A 27 -18.05 0.63 -9.70
C GLY A 27 -17.84 -0.67 -8.91
N LEU A 28 -18.35 -1.79 -9.45
CA LEU A 28 -18.11 -3.11 -8.87
C LEU A 28 -16.62 -3.47 -8.87
N ALA A 29 -15.89 -3.18 -9.95
CA ALA A 29 -14.45 -3.43 -10.02
C ALA A 29 -13.69 -2.63 -8.94
N LEU A 30 -14.01 -1.35 -8.75
CA LEU A 30 -13.43 -0.51 -7.69
C LEU A 30 -13.74 -1.08 -6.29
N THR A 31 -15.00 -1.45 -6.04
CA THR A 31 -15.43 -2.04 -4.77
C THR A 31 -14.61 -3.30 -4.45
N LYS A 32 -14.45 -4.19 -5.44
CA LYS A 32 -13.67 -5.42 -5.30
C LYS A 32 -12.17 -5.14 -5.11
N SER A 33 -11.63 -4.12 -5.76
CA SER A 33 -10.24 -3.70 -5.55
C SER A 33 -9.99 -3.24 -4.12
N LEU A 34 -10.91 -2.48 -3.52
CA LEU A 34 -10.79 -2.05 -2.12
C LEU A 34 -11.00 -3.22 -1.13
N LEU A 35 -11.84 -4.19 -1.46
CA LEU A 35 -11.93 -5.45 -0.70
C LEU A 35 -10.64 -6.28 -0.79
N PHE A 36 -9.92 -6.22 -1.92
CA PHE A 36 -8.61 -6.85 -2.02
C PHE A 36 -7.61 -6.24 -1.02
N PHE A 37 -7.56 -4.91 -0.88
CA PHE A 37 -6.75 -4.30 0.19
C PHE A 37 -7.18 -4.77 1.59
N GLU A 38 -8.48 -4.85 1.87
CA GLU A 38 -8.94 -5.42 3.16
C GLU A 38 -8.48 -6.86 3.38
N ALA A 39 -8.44 -7.66 2.31
CA ALA A 39 -7.97 -9.03 2.32
C ALA A 39 -6.45 -9.16 2.50
N GLN A 40 -5.68 -8.09 2.30
CA GLN A 40 -4.23 -8.06 2.53
C GLN A 40 -3.84 -7.51 3.91
N ARG A 41 -4.79 -7.02 4.71
CA ARG A 41 -4.49 -6.42 6.03
C ARG A 41 -3.76 -7.40 6.93
N SER A 42 -2.66 -6.98 7.54
CA SER A 42 -1.96 -7.69 8.62
C SER A 42 -2.24 -6.99 9.95
N GLY A 43 -1.94 -7.61 11.10
CA GLY A 43 -2.26 -7.10 12.43
C GLY A 43 -3.65 -7.47 12.94
N LYS A 44 -4.12 -6.70 13.92
CA LYS A 44 -5.44 -6.86 14.53
C LYS A 44 -6.51 -6.21 13.66
N LEU A 45 -7.43 -6.99 13.11
CA LEU A 45 -8.45 -6.52 12.18
C LEU A 45 -9.51 -5.67 12.89
N PRO A 46 -10.08 -4.66 12.21
CA PRO A 46 -11.08 -3.81 12.81
C PRO A 46 -12.43 -4.54 12.90
N PRO A 47 -13.30 -4.20 13.86
CA PRO A 47 -14.58 -4.89 14.06
C PRO A 47 -15.55 -4.76 12.87
N ASN A 48 -15.32 -3.80 11.98
CA ASN A 48 -16.09 -3.56 10.76
C ASN A 48 -15.42 -4.11 9.48
N GLN A 49 -14.45 -5.02 9.61
CA GLN A 49 -13.81 -5.72 8.48
C GLN A 49 -14.88 -6.41 7.61
N ARG A 50 -14.85 -6.19 6.28
CA ARG A 50 -15.83 -6.78 5.35
C ARG A 50 -15.40 -8.15 4.85
N VAL A 51 -14.09 -8.39 4.78
CA VAL A 51 -13.49 -9.66 4.37
C VAL A 51 -13.41 -10.59 5.59
N THR A 52 -14.48 -11.36 5.83
CA THR A 52 -14.69 -12.12 7.08
C THR A 52 -13.97 -13.46 7.18
N TRP A 53 -13.33 -13.92 6.10
CA TRP A 53 -12.49 -15.12 6.12
C TRP A 53 -11.06 -14.85 6.56
N ARG A 54 -10.67 -13.58 6.73
CA ARG A 54 -9.41 -13.14 7.35
C ARG A 54 -9.59 -12.96 8.86
N GLY A 55 -8.55 -13.28 9.64
CA GLY A 55 -8.48 -13.06 11.08
C GLY A 55 -7.27 -12.23 11.50
N ASP A 56 -7.15 -12.02 12.81
CA ASP A 56 -6.01 -11.33 13.42
C ASP A 56 -4.72 -12.13 13.19
N SER A 57 -3.67 -11.47 12.70
CA SER A 57 -2.41 -12.13 12.33
C SER A 57 -1.20 -11.24 12.62
N ALA A 58 0.01 -11.82 12.72
CA ALA A 58 1.27 -11.06 12.85
C ALA A 58 1.28 -10.04 14.01
N LEU A 59 0.62 -10.37 15.13
CA LEU A 59 0.45 -9.49 16.29
C LEU A 59 1.74 -9.25 17.11
N ASN A 60 2.80 -9.97 16.79
CA ASN A 60 4.09 -9.90 17.46
C ASN A 60 5.18 -9.19 16.64
N ASP A 61 4.84 -8.70 15.45
CA ASP A 61 5.76 -7.99 14.56
C ASP A 61 6.38 -6.78 15.27
N GLY A 62 7.70 -6.61 15.16
CA GLY A 62 8.46 -5.52 15.80
C GLY A 62 8.93 -5.79 17.23
N LYS A 63 8.46 -6.85 17.90
CA LYS A 63 8.85 -7.17 19.28
C LYS A 63 10.34 -7.45 19.45
N ASP A 64 11.00 -7.96 18.40
CA ASP A 64 12.44 -8.18 18.33
C ASP A 64 13.26 -6.88 18.48
N ASN A 65 12.63 -5.74 18.18
CA ASN A 65 13.22 -4.40 18.32
C ASN A 65 12.50 -3.51 19.33
N GLY A 66 11.55 -4.05 20.11
CA GLY A 66 10.80 -3.28 21.11
C GLY A 66 9.85 -2.23 20.54
N VAL A 67 9.41 -2.39 19.29
CA VAL A 67 8.45 -1.52 18.60
C VAL A 67 7.18 -2.31 18.23
N ASP A 68 6.08 -1.62 17.97
CA ASP A 68 4.85 -2.25 17.46
C ASP A 68 4.80 -2.10 15.94
N LEU A 69 5.13 -3.18 15.22
CA LEU A 69 4.99 -3.25 13.76
C LEU A 69 3.82 -4.14 13.34
N SER A 70 2.86 -4.37 14.24
CA SER A 70 1.58 -4.94 13.85
C SER A 70 0.79 -3.97 12.95
N GLY A 71 -0.09 -4.49 12.11
CA GLY A 71 -0.81 -3.68 11.10
C GLY A 71 -0.19 -3.80 9.70
N GLY A 72 -0.51 -2.85 8.83
CA GLY A 72 0.01 -2.81 7.46
C GLY A 72 -0.62 -3.88 6.55
N TYR A 73 0.05 -4.17 5.43
CA TYR A 73 -0.42 -5.06 4.38
C TYR A 73 0.66 -6.09 4.11
N PHE A 74 0.24 -7.34 3.91
CA PHE A 74 1.07 -8.34 3.26
C PHE A 74 1.21 -8.01 1.78
N ASP A 75 2.38 -8.26 1.21
CA ASP A 75 2.74 -7.79 -0.12
C ASP A 75 1.93 -8.46 -1.23
N ALA A 76 1.89 -9.80 -1.23
CA ALA A 76 1.27 -10.55 -2.31
C ALA A 76 0.48 -11.77 -1.79
N GLY A 77 0.86 -12.98 -2.22
CA GLY A 77 0.31 -14.24 -1.71
C GLY A 77 1.09 -14.81 -0.52
N ASP A 78 2.15 -14.12 -0.12
CA ASP A 78 3.02 -14.39 1.01
C ASP A 78 2.58 -13.56 2.23
N ASN A 79 3.31 -13.68 3.34
CA ASN A 79 3.03 -12.91 4.56
C ASN A 79 4.16 -11.95 4.95
N VAL A 80 5.08 -11.65 4.03
CA VAL A 80 6.11 -10.62 4.23
C VAL A 80 5.50 -9.22 4.05
N LYS A 81 6.00 -8.26 4.82
CA LYS A 81 5.68 -6.83 4.66
C LYS A 81 6.85 -6.12 3.98
N PHE A 82 6.89 -6.13 2.65
CA PHE A 82 7.93 -5.43 1.89
C PHE A 82 7.60 -3.93 1.79
N GLY A 83 8.39 -3.08 2.46
CA GLY A 83 8.10 -1.67 2.65
C GLY A 83 8.09 -0.84 1.36
N PHE A 84 8.92 -1.19 0.38
CA PHE A 84 9.01 -0.42 -0.86
C PHE A 84 7.77 -0.56 -1.77
N PRO A 85 7.32 -1.77 -2.18
CA PRO A 85 6.07 -1.92 -2.93
C PRO A 85 4.83 -1.55 -2.10
N PHE A 86 4.89 -1.74 -0.78
CA PHE A 86 3.87 -1.27 0.15
C PHE A 86 3.70 0.26 0.08
N ALA A 87 4.79 1.02 0.19
CA ALA A 87 4.77 2.48 0.15
C ALA A 87 4.26 2.98 -1.20
N TYR A 88 4.74 2.39 -2.31
CA TYR A 88 4.26 2.69 -3.65
C TYR A 88 2.75 2.51 -3.78
N SER A 89 2.22 1.39 -3.28
CA SER A 89 0.78 1.10 -3.30
C SER A 89 -0.02 2.17 -2.57
N LEU A 90 0.48 2.65 -1.43
CA LEU A 90 -0.16 3.75 -0.69
C LEU A 90 -0.10 5.08 -1.43
N THR A 91 1.04 5.43 -2.03
CA THR A 91 1.16 6.61 -2.90
C THR A 91 0.13 6.56 -4.02
N ALA A 92 0.00 5.42 -4.70
CA ALA A 92 -0.92 5.24 -5.82
C ALA A 92 -2.40 5.39 -5.40
N ILE A 93 -2.83 4.77 -4.30
CA ILE A 93 -4.21 4.91 -3.82
C ILE A 93 -4.48 6.34 -3.33
N ALA A 94 -3.54 6.95 -2.61
CA ALA A 94 -3.66 8.33 -2.14
C ALA A 94 -3.77 9.31 -3.31
N TRP A 95 -2.94 9.15 -4.34
CA TRP A 95 -3.04 9.95 -5.56
C TRP A 95 -4.40 9.77 -6.23
N GLY A 96 -4.89 8.53 -6.33
CA GLY A 96 -6.24 8.25 -6.83
C GLY A 96 -7.35 8.97 -6.05
N VAL A 97 -7.23 9.06 -4.72
CA VAL A 97 -8.17 9.83 -3.88
C VAL A 97 -8.06 11.33 -4.16
N VAL A 98 -6.84 11.87 -4.26
CA VAL A 98 -6.61 13.29 -4.54
C VAL A 98 -7.24 13.70 -5.87
N GLU A 99 -7.01 12.93 -6.94
CA GLU A 99 -7.51 13.25 -8.29
C GLU A 99 -9.01 12.98 -8.44
N PHE A 100 -9.51 11.89 -7.86
CA PHE A 100 -10.82 11.34 -8.19
C PHE A 100 -11.81 11.29 -7.01
N SER A 101 -11.56 12.06 -5.94
CA SER A 101 -12.41 12.12 -4.74
C SER A 101 -13.91 12.22 -5.03
N SER A 102 -14.32 13.12 -5.93
CA SER A 102 -15.74 13.29 -6.32
C SER A 102 -16.34 12.05 -6.97
N ARG A 103 -15.56 11.31 -7.76
CA ARG A 103 -15.99 10.06 -8.42
C ARG A 103 -16.08 8.91 -7.42
N LEU A 104 -15.11 8.81 -6.51
CA LEU A 104 -15.15 7.86 -5.39
C LEU A 104 -16.37 8.13 -4.50
N GLN A 105 -16.65 9.39 -4.20
CA GLN A 105 -17.83 9.80 -3.42
C GLN A 105 -19.14 9.44 -4.15
N ALA A 106 -19.25 9.71 -5.44
CA ALA A 106 -20.41 9.35 -6.24
C ALA A 106 -20.67 7.83 -6.30
N LYS A 107 -19.61 7.03 -6.12
CA LYS A 107 -19.68 5.57 -6.01
C LYS A 107 -19.75 5.05 -4.56
N LYS A 108 -19.79 5.94 -3.56
CA LYS A 108 -19.81 5.61 -2.13
C LYS A 108 -18.58 4.82 -1.67
N GLU A 109 -17.46 4.93 -2.38
CA GLU A 109 -16.20 4.23 -2.08
C GLU A 109 -15.13 5.14 -1.47
N LEU A 110 -15.35 6.46 -1.38
CA LEU A 110 -14.36 7.38 -0.80
C LEU A 110 -13.97 7.00 0.63
N GLY A 111 -14.95 6.60 1.45
CA GLY A 111 -14.68 6.15 2.83
C GLY A 111 -13.81 4.89 2.88
N ASN A 112 -14.06 3.91 2.00
CA ASN A 112 -13.28 2.68 1.93
C ASN A 112 -11.86 2.94 1.40
N ALA A 113 -11.71 3.83 0.41
CA ALA A 113 -10.40 4.24 -0.09
C ALA A 113 -9.57 4.97 0.99
N LEU A 114 -10.18 5.90 1.72
CA LEU A 114 -9.53 6.55 2.86
C LEU A 114 -9.20 5.54 3.97
N ALA A 115 -10.07 4.57 4.25
CA ALA A 115 -9.78 3.52 5.23
C ALA A 115 -8.60 2.63 4.79
N ALA A 116 -8.46 2.36 3.48
CA ALA A 116 -7.33 1.61 2.94
C ALA A 116 -6.01 2.39 3.09
N ILE A 117 -6.02 3.71 2.80
CA ILE A 117 -4.83 4.56 2.99
C ILE A 117 -4.47 4.64 4.47
N ARG A 118 -5.45 4.92 5.34
CA ARG A 118 -5.23 5.03 6.79
C ARG A 118 -4.59 3.78 7.38
N TRP A 119 -5.08 2.60 6.99
CA TRP A 119 -4.53 1.33 7.46
C TRP A 119 -3.03 1.20 7.19
N GLY A 120 -2.60 1.64 6.00
CA GLY A 120 -1.19 1.60 5.64
C GLY A 120 -0.37 2.73 6.25
N THR A 121 -0.92 3.94 6.36
CA THR A 121 -0.20 5.07 6.94
C THR A 121 -0.07 4.99 8.46
N ASP A 122 -1.03 4.37 9.15
CA ASP A 122 -0.89 4.06 10.59
C ASP A 122 0.31 3.12 10.80
N TYR A 123 0.50 2.12 9.93
CA TYR A 123 1.70 1.29 9.94
C TYR A 123 2.98 2.07 9.63
N LEU A 124 3.00 2.96 8.62
CA LEU A 124 4.20 3.77 8.33
C LEU A 124 4.57 4.71 9.49
N ILE A 125 3.59 5.23 10.23
CA ILE A 125 3.84 6.03 11.44
C ILE A 125 4.53 5.17 12.50
N HIS A 126 4.07 3.93 12.72
CA HIS A 126 4.71 3.00 13.66
C HIS A 126 6.10 2.53 13.18
N ALA A 127 6.26 2.32 11.88
CA ALA A 127 7.52 1.96 11.25
C ALA A 127 8.53 3.11 11.26
N HIS A 128 8.12 4.35 11.55
CA HIS A 128 8.99 5.51 11.75
C HIS A 128 8.92 6.02 13.21
N PRO A 129 9.46 5.25 14.18
CA PRO A 129 9.36 5.58 15.59
C PRO A 129 10.31 6.71 16.03
N GLN A 130 11.35 6.98 15.26
CA GLN A 130 12.37 8.00 15.52
C GLN A 130 12.68 8.75 14.22
N PRO A 131 13.12 10.03 14.28
CA PRO A 131 13.31 10.86 13.08
C PRO A 131 14.30 10.31 12.04
N ASP A 132 15.23 9.44 12.46
CA ASP A 132 16.33 8.89 11.69
C ASP A 132 16.24 7.37 11.51
N VAL A 133 15.07 6.77 11.78
CA VAL A 133 14.84 5.32 11.67
C VAL A 133 13.55 5.03 10.93
N LEU A 134 13.62 4.18 9.91
CA LEU A 134 12.45 3.63 9.22
C LEU A 134 12.56 2.11 9.11
N TYR A 135 11.58 1.37 9.64
CA TYR A 135 11.43 -0.06 9.39
C TYR A 135 10.85 -0.29 8.00
N VAL A 136 11.52 -1.12 7.22
CA VAL A 136 11.24 -1.29 5.78
C VAL A 136 10.87 -2.71 5.42
N GLU A 137 11.04 -3.68 6.32
CA GLU A 137 10.65 -5.06 6.08
C GLU A 137 10.34 -5.79 7.39
N VAL A 138 9.32 -6.65 7.38
CA VAL A 138 9.02 -7.57 8.47
C VAL A 138 8.67 -8.94 7.91
N GLY A 139 9.39 -9.97 8.34
CA GLY A 139 9.34 -11.30 7.74
C GLY A 139 10.65 -11.64 7.03
N ASP A 140 11.12 -12.88 7.16
CA ASP A 140 12.20 -13.39 6.33
C ASP A 140 11.59 -14.05 5.09
N GLY A 141 11.90 -13.53 3.90
CA GLY A 141 11.26 -13.98 2.65
C GLY A 141 11.48 -15.47 2.35
N SER A 142 12.67 -16.00 2.64
CA SER A 142 12.95 -17.42 2.35
C SER A 142 12.08 -18.36 3.20
N SER A 143 12.09 -18.18 4.52
CA SER A 143 11.31 -19.03 5.43
C SER A 143 9.81 -18.83 5.30
N ASP A 144 9.34 -17.60 5.00
CA ASP A 144 7.93 -17.34 4.72
C ASP A 144 7.47 -18.08 3.45
N HIS A 145 8.26 -18.01 2.37
CA HIS A 145 7.89 -18.61 1.08
C HIS A 145 8.02 -20.13 1.04
N ASP A 146 8.87 -20.71 1.91
CA ASP A 146 8.97 -22.16 2.10
C ASP A 146 7.73 -22.76 2.81
N CYS A 147 6.84 -21.92 3.37
CA CYS A 147 5.69 -22.36 4.15
C CYS A 147 4.34 -21.86 3.61
N TRP A 148 3.50 -22.79 3.13
CA TRP A 148 2.13 -22.47 2.74
C TRP A 148 1.18 -22.55 3.94
N GLN A 149 0.85 -21.41 4.52
CA GLN A 149 0.02 -21.33 5.72
C GLN A 149 -0.90 -20.11 5.70
N ARG A 150 -1.93 -20.15 6.55
CA ARG A 150 -2.75 -18.98 6.83
C ARG A 150 -1.93 -17.95 7.64
N PRO A 151 -2.09 -16.64 7.42
CA PRO A 151 -1.36 -15.63 8.19
C PRO A 151 -1.64 -15.72 9.70
N GLU A 152 -2.80 -16.20 10.11
CA GLU A 152 -3.20 -16.39 11.51
C GLU A 152 -2.43 -17.54 12.21
N ASP A 153 -1.88 -18.47 11.43
CA ASP A 153 -1.18 -19.67 11.93
C ASP A 153 0.35 -19.59 11.71
N MET A 154 0.88 -18.43 11.32
CA MET A 154 2.31 -18.27 11.01
C MET A 154 3.21 -18.74 12.15
N SER A 155 4.12 -19.64 11.80
CA SER A 155 5.16 -20.16 12.70
C SER A 155 6.59 -19.84 12.25
N THR A 156 6.74 -19.16 11.11
CA THR A 156 8.03 -18.75 10.54
C THR A 156 8.62 -17.56 11.29
N PRO A 157 9.95 -17.40 11.32
CA PRO A 157 10.58 -16.21 11.87
C PRO A 157 10.12 -14.93 11.16
N ARG A 158 9.87 -13.87 11.92
CA ARG A 158 9.44 -12.56 11.41
C ARG A 158 10.35 -11.42 11.89
N PRO A 159 11.64 -11.44 11.51
CA PRO A 159 12.57 -10.37 11.88
C PRO A 159 12.12 -9.02 11.31
N SER A 160 12.46 -7.94 12.00
CA SER A 160 12.18 -6.58 11.56
C SER A 160 13.46 -5.89 11.09
N TYR A 161 13.46 -5.41 9.85
CA TYR A 161 14.60 -4.74 9.22
C TYR A 161 14.34 -3.25 9.05
N LYS A 162 15.37 -2.43 9.25
CA LYS A 162 15.27 -0.97 9.23
C LYS A 162 16.40 -0.32 8.48
N ILE A 163 16.14 0.87 7.95
CA ILE A 163 17.16 1.78 7.44
C ILE A 163 17.38 2.92 8.44
N ASP A 164 18.62 3.41 8.47
CA ASP A 164 19.07 4.53 9.26
C ASP A 164 20.30 5.17 8.59
N SER A 165 20.96 6.12 9.25
CA SER A 165 22.17 6.77 8.71
C SER A 165 23.37 5.82 8.51
N SER A 166 23.43 4.70 9.23
CA SER A 166 24.47 3.67 9.10
C SER A 166 24.11 2.61 8.07
N HIS A 167 22.81 2.41 7.83
CA HIS A 167 22.25 1.45 6.89
C HIS A 167 21.23 2.15 5.97
N PRO A 168 21.69 2.93 4.97
CA PRO A 168 20.82 3.80 4.20
C PRO A 168 19.90 3.05 3.22
N GLY A 169 18.83 3.71 2.79
CA GLY A 169 17.87 3.21 1.79
C GLY A 169 17.04 4.36 1.23
N SER A 170 17.67 5.17 0.38
CA SER A 170 17.10 6.44 -0.08
C SER A 170 15.86 6.26 -0.97
N ASP A 171 15.76 5.15 -1.70
CA ASP A 171 14.62 4.78 -2.53
C ASP A 171 13.37 4.47 -1.69
N VAL A 172 13.46 3.52 -0.74
CA VAL A 172 12.34 3.16 0.13
C VAL A 172 11.96 4.29 1.08
N ALA A 173 12.93 5.08 1.55
CA ALA A 173 12.66 6.31 2.30
C ALA A 173 11.91 7.34 1.45
N ALA A 174 12.34 7.58 0.21
CA ALA A 174 11.69 8.53 -0.69
C ALA A 174 10.24 8.13 -0.99
N GLU A 175 9.99 6.86 -1.27
CA GLU A 175 8.64 6.38 -1.56
C GLU A 175 7.76 6.39 -0.30
N SER A 176 8.30 6.06 0.88
CA SER A 176 7.56 6.17 2.15
C SER A 176 7.21 7.62 2.48
N ALA A 177 8.12 8.56 2.24
CA ALA A 177 7.84 9.98 2.37
C ALA A 177 6.77 10.45 1.37
N ALA A 178 6.82 9.98 0.13
CA ALA A 178 5.84 10.27 -0.90
C ALA A 178 4.44 9.75 -0.52
N ALA A 179 4.35 8.52 -0.01
CA ALA A 179 3.11 7.91 0.45
C ALA A 179 2.46 8.73 1.57
N LEU A 180 3.23 9.09 2.60
CA LEU A 180 2.78 9.91 3.72
C LEU A 180 2.36 11.32 3.26
N ALA A 181 3.13 11.94 2.36
CA ALA A 181 2.81 13.26 1.81
C ALA A 181 1.52 13.23 0.98
N ALA A 182 1.36 12.28 0.07
CA ALA A 182 0.16 12.12 -0.75
C ALA A 182 -1.07 11.85 0.14
N ALA A 183 -0.94 10.97 1.14
CA ALA A 183 -1.99 10.69 2.10
C ALA A 183 -2.36 11.93 2.92
N SER A 184 -1.37 12.76 3.30
CA SER A 184 -1.65 14.03 3.99
C SER A 184 -2.61 14.93 3.19
N ILE A 185 -2.48 14.95 1.86
CA ILE A 185 -3.38 15.71 0.99
C ILE A 185 -4.76 15.05 0.95
N ALA A 186 -4.83 13.73 0.79
CA ALA A 186 -6.07 12.96 0.77
C ALA A 186 -6.93 13.15 2.04
N PHE A 187 -6.29 13.27 3.22
CA PHE A 187 -6.97 13.51 4.50
C PHE A 187 -7.20 14.98 4.84
N LYS A 188 -6.65 15.93 4.07
CA LYS A 188 -6.65 17.36 4.46
C LYS A 188 -8.02 17.92 4.80
N ALA A 189 -9.07 17.50 4.07
CA ALA A 189 -10.43 17.98 4.28
C ALA A 189 -11.21 17.20 5.35
N SER A 190 -10.98 15.89 5.45
CA SER A 190 -11.75 14.98 6.31
C SER A 190 -11.16 14.82 7.72
N ASP A 191 -9.84 14.92 7.84
CA ASP A 191 -9.11 14.82 9.11
C ASP A 191 -7.83 15.69 9.06
N PRO A 192 -7.96 17.02 9.27
CA PRO A 192 -6.83 17.95 9.21
C PRO A 192 -5.73 17.65 10.24
N LYS A 193 -6.11 17.09 11.40
CA LYS A 193 -5.15 16.73 12.45
C LYS A 193 -4.27 15.58 12.00
N TYR A 194 -4.87 14.51 11.49
CA TYR A 194 -4.13 13.36 10.98
C TYR A 194 -3.30 13.73 9.74
N SER A 195 -3.85 14.56 8.84
CA SER A 195 -3.11 15.17 7.72
C SER A 195 -1.82 15.87 8.19
N GLY A 196 -1.90 16.67 9.26
CA GLY A 196 -0.73 17.28 9.90
C GLY A 196 0.29 16.27 10.43
N THR A 197 -0.16 15.20 11.10
CA THR A 197 0.72 14.10 11.55
C THR A 197 1.44 13.45 10.38
N LEU A 198 0.72 13.08 9.32
CA LEU A 198 1.29 12.45 8.12
C LEU A 198 2.35 13.33 7.47
N LEU A 199 2.08 14.63 7.33
CA LEU A 199 3.03 15.57 6.75
C LEU A 199 4.30 15.74 7.59
N THR A 200 4.18 15.69 8.92
CA THR A 200 5.35 15.71 9.82
C THR A 200 6.23 14.48 9.59
N HIS A 201 5.65 13.28 9.58
CA HIS A 201 6.40 12.06 9.30
C HIS A 201 7.01 12.08 7.89
N ALA A 202 6.26 12.53 6.87
CA ALA A 202 6.77 12.63 5.50
C ALA A 202 8.04 13.48 5.41
N LYS A 203 8.07 14.63 6.10
CA LYS A 203 9.24 15.51 6.15
C LYS A 203 10.42 14.89 6.88
N GLN A 204 10.18 14.16 7.97
CA GLN A 204 11.24 13.49 8.73
C GLN A 204 11.84 12.33 7.94
N VAL A 205 11.00 11.45 7.39
CA VAL A 205 11.45 10.34 6.53
C VAL A 205 12.20 10.87 5.31
N HIS A 206 11.81 12.01 4.75
CA HIS A 206 12.55 12.65 3.66
C HIS A 206 14.00 13.03 4.03
N LEU A 207 14.32 13.23 5.30
CA LEU A 207 15.70 13.53 5.72
C LEU A 207 16.63 12.32 5.55
N LEU A 208 16.09 11.09 5.54
CA LEU A 208 16.87 9.86 5.30
C LEU A 208 17.46 9.80 3.88
N LEU A 209 16.98 10.64 2.95
CA LEU A 209 17.54 10.76 1.60
C LEU A 209 18.93 11.41 1.58
N ALA A 210 19.36 12.02 2.69
CA ALA A 210 20.71 12.56 2.83
C ALA A 210 21.81 11.49 2.72
N PHE A 211 21.45 10.20 2.78
CA PHE A 211 22.34 9.06 2.65
C PHE A 211 21.94 8.21 1.43
N PRO A 212 22.49 8.52 0.22
CA PRO A 212 22.08 7.84 -1.00
C PRO A 212 22.50 6.37 -1.02
N CYS A 213 21.53 5.47 -1.15
CA CYS A 213 21.74 4.07 -1.46
C CYS A 213 20.43 3.41 -1.91
N ALA A 214 20.51 2.38 -2.74
CA ALA A 214 19.39 1.46 -2.95
C ALA A 214 19.21 0.61 -1.69
N TYR A 215 17.99 0.50 -1.15
CA TYR A 215 17.79 -0.28 0.08
C TYR A 215 18.06 -1.78 -0.13
N SER A 216 17.95 -2.29 -1.37
CA SER A 216 18.34 -3.67 -1.67
C SER A 216 19.84 -3.94 -1.51
N ASP A 217 20.64 -2.88 -1.59
CA ASP A 217 22.10 -2.92 -1.46
C ASP A 217 22.54 -2.56 -0.04
N THR A 218 21.59 -2.36 0.88
CA THR A 218 21.91 -2.17 2.30
C THR A 218 22.03 -3.52 2.99
N ASN A 219 23.04 -3.66 3.85
CA ASN A 219 23.18 -4.81 4.72
C ASN A 219 22.04 -4.93 5.73
N ALA A 220 21.17 -3.92 5.84
CA ALA A 220 20.01 -3.94 6.73
C ALA A 220 19.01 -5.06 6.41
N ILE A 221 18.93 -5.52 5.16
CA ILE A 221 18.11 -6.67 4.74
C ILE A 221 18.96 -7.90 4.39
N GLY A 222 20.19 -7.98 4.90
CA GLY A 222 21.09 -9.13 4.69
C GLY A 222 21.88 -9.11 3.38
N SER A 223 21.91 -7.99 2.65
CA SER A 223 22.77 -7.83 1.47
C SER A 223 24.26 -7.79 1.86
N THR A 224 25.10 -8.45 1.08
CA THR A 224 26.58 -8.37 1.22
C THR A 224 27.19 -7.19 0.47
N LEU A 225 26.39 -6.45 -0.31
CA LEU A 225 26.85 -5.22 -0.92
C LEU A 225 26.87 -4.12 0.13
N THR A 226 27.97 -3.36 0.16
CA THR A 226 28.09 -2.19 1.02
C THR A 226 27.69 -0.98 0.19
N CYS A 227 26.68 -0.24 0.63
CA CYS A 227 26.44 1.12 0.17
C CYS A 227 27.75 1.92 0.29
N TYR A 228 28.43 2.19 -0.81
CA TYR A 228 29.54 3.13 -0.81
C TYR A 228 28.95 4.52 -0.61
N VAL A 229 28.92 4.99 0.63
CA VAL A 229 28.80 6.42 0.91
C VAL A 229 30.02 7.05 0.24
N TYR A 230 29.84 7.59 -0.96
CA TYR A 230 30.83 8.46 -1.57
C TYR A 230 30.96 9.66 -0.63
N GLY A 231 31.98 9.61 0.22
CA GLY A 231 32.24 10.64 1.21
C GLY A 231 32.40 12.00 0.55
N GLY A 232 31.62 12.95 1.04
CA GLY A 232 31.99 14.36 1.08
C GLY A 232 31.67 15.21 -0.15
N ALA A 233 30.56 15.94 -0.07
CA ALA A 233 30.62 17.39 -0.26
C ALA A 233 29.52 18.02 0.61
N ALA A 234 29.94 18.82 1.58
CA ALA A 234 29.08 19.67 2.38
C ALA A 234 28.27 20.63 1.49
N ILE A 235 27.02 20.86 1.87
CA ILE A 235 26.27 22.10 1.63
C ILE A 235 25.43 22.41 2.87
#